data_AF-A0AAD3DP10-F1
#
_entry.id   AF-A0AAD3DP10-F1
#
_cell.length_a   1.000
_cell.length_b   1.000
_cell.length_c   1.000
_cell.angle_alpha   90.00
_cell.angle_beta   90.00
_cell.angle_gamma   90.00
#
_symmetry.space_group_name_H-M   'P 1'
#
loop_
_entity.id
_entity.type
_entity.pdbx_description
1 polymer ?
#
loop_
_entity_poly.entity_id
_entity_poly.type
_entity_poly.pdbx_seq_one_letter_code
_entity_poly.pdbx_strand_id
1 'polypeptide(L)'
;MRSVRSWSSQTLGAPRGVSLVALATPDDMRVNAEHISLADQFVEVPGGTNNNNYANVGLIVQIALRAGVDAVWPGWGHASENPELPTALAQYGIRFLGPPAG
;
A
#
# COMPACT_ATOMS: atom_id res chain seq x y z
N MET A 1 8.61 -4.62 0.08
CA MET A 1 8.52 -4.99 1.52
C MET A 1 9.84 -5.51 2.10
N ARG A 2 10.47 -6.55 1.54
CA ARG A 2 11.76 -7.07 2.05
C ARG A 2 12.85 -6.00 2.21
N SER A 3 12.96 -5.07 1.25
CA SER A 3 13.94 -3.96 1.33
C SER A 3 13.69 -3.05 2.54
N VAL A 4 12.44 -2.70 2.83
CA VAL A 4 12.07 -1.88 4.00
C VAL A 4 12.39 -2.62 5.29
N ARG A 5 12.11 -3.94 5.37
CA ARG A 5 12.47 -4.77 6.52
C ARG A 5 13.98 -4.84 6.73
N SER A 6 14.73 -5.07 5.65
CA SER A 6 16.20 -5.13 5.69
C SER A 6 16.79 -3.81 6.20
N TRP A 7 16.34 -2.69 5.63
CA TRP A 7 16.74 -1.35 6.07
C TRP A 7 16.34 -1.08 7.53
N SER A 8 15.11 -1.39 7.91
CA SER A 8 14.62 -1.20 9.28
C SER A 8 15.43 -1.99 10.31
N SER A 9 15.80 -3.24 10.00
CA SER A 9 16.69 -4.05 10.83
C SER A 9 18.08 -3.42 10.96
N GLN A 10 18.67 -2.98 9.85
CA GLN A 10 20.04 -2.44 9.82
C GLN A 10 20.15 -1.06 10.48
N THR A 11 19.13 -0.21 10.31
CA THR A 11 19.17 1.20 10.73
C THR A 11 18.52 1.41 12.10
N LEU A 12 17.40 0.74 12.37
CA LEU A 12 16.63 0.92 13.61
C LEU A 12 16.86 -0.19 14.63
N GLY A 13 17.57 -1.27 14.26
CA GLY A 13 17.70 -2.47 15.10
C GLY A 13 16.38 -3.23 15.29
N ALA A 14 15.34 -2.87 14.54
CA ALA A 14 13.99 -3.41 14.68
C ALA A 14 13.46 -3.81 13.29
N PRO A 15 13.30 -5.12 12.99
CA PRO A 15 12.81 -5.57 11.68
C PRO A 15 11.42 -5.03 11.33
N ARG A 16 10.58 -4.82 12.36
CA ARG A 16 9.23 -4.24 12.26
C ARG A 16 9.16 -2.78 12.75
N GLY A 17 10.26 -2.03 12.63
CA GLY A 17 10.29 -0.60 12.96
C GLY A 17 9.42 0.26 12.05
N VAL A 18 9.08 -0.24 10.85
CA VAL A 18 8.06 0.34 9.96
C VAL A 18 6.89 -0.65 9.85
N SER A 19 5.70 -0.23 10.22
CA SER A 19 4.49 -1.07 10.07
C SER A 19 4.01 -1.06 8.62
N LEU A 20 3.65 -2.23 8.09
CA LEU A 20 3.22 -2.43 6.71
C LEU A 20 1.81 -3.01 6.68
N VAL A 21 0.91 -2.32 5.96
CA VAL A 21 -0.44 -2.79 5.67
C VAL A 21 -0.52 -3.14 4.18
N ALA A 22 -0.92 -4.37 3.87
CA ALA A 22 -1.14 -4.83 2.50
C ALA A 22 -2.61 -4.71 2.08
N LEU A 23 -2.87 -4.44 0.81
CA LEU A 23 -4.15 -4.73 0.19
C LEU A 23 -4.09 -6.16 -0.38
N ALA A 24 -5.16 -6.93 -0.22
CA ALA A 24 -5.22 -8.32 -0.68
C ALA A 24 -6.55 -8.63 -1.35
N THR A 25 -6.53 -9.11 -2.59
CA THR A 25 -7.75 -9.64 -3.21
C THR A 25 -8.00 -11.09 -2.77
N PRO A 26 -9.23 -11.62 -2.92
CA PRO A 26 -9.51 -13.04 -2.70
C PRO A 26 -8.57 -13.97 -3.51
N ASP A 27 -8.18 -13.56 -4.72
CA ASP A 27 -7.22 -14.32 -5.54
C ASP A 27 -5.82 -14.33 -4.93
N ASP A 28 -5.33 -13.18 -4.43
CA ASP A 28 -4.04 -13.10 -3.73
C ASP A 28 -4.02 -13.96 -2.46
N MET A 29 -5.11 -13.94 -1.70
CA MET A 29 -5.28 -14.76 -0.49
C MET A 29 -5.30 -16.24 -0.84
N ARG A 30 -5.98 -16.64 -1.93
CA ARG A 30 -6.07 -18.03 -2.38
C ARG A 30 -4.72 -18.61 -2.79
N VAL A 31 -3.85 -17.81 -3.40
CA VAL A 31 -2.49 -18.25 -3.79
C VAL A 31 -1.45 -18.03 -2.68
N ASN A 32 -1.87 -17.56 -1.51
CA ASN A 32 -0.99 -17.15 -0.41
C ASN A 32 0.12 -16.20 -0.87
N ALA A 33 -0.27 -15.12 -1.54
CA ALA A 33 0.66 -14.17 -2.12
C ALA A 33 1.65 -13.63 -1.08
N GLU A 34 2.91 -13.48 -1.48
CA GLU A 34 4.00 -13.21 -0.55
C GLU A 34 3.84 -11.87 0.19
N HIS A 35 3.29 -10.84 -0.47
CA HIS A 35 3.11 -9.52 0.15
C HIS A 35 2.14 -9.56 1.34
N ILE A 36 1.19 -10.49 1.35
CA ILE A 36 0.28 -10.72 2.47
C ILE A 36 1.07 -11.29 3.66
N SER A 37 1.95 -12.26 3.40
CA SER A 37 2.78 -12.89 4.44
C SER A 37 3.84 -11.95 5.03
N LEU A 38 4.32 -10.97 4.25
CA LEU A 38 5.34 -10.01 4.67
C LEU A 38 4.79 -8.79 5.41
N ALA A 39 3.49 -8.52 5.25
CA ALA A 39 2.82 -7.40 5.90
C ALA A 39 2.56 -7.70 7.39
N ASP A 40 2.41 -6.65 8.20
CA ASP A 40 1.98 -6.79 9.59
C ASP A 40 0.48 -7.03 9.67
N GLN A 41 -0.25 -6.41 8.75
CA GLN A 41 -1.69 -6.50 8.60
C GLN A 41 -2.04 -6.48 7.11
N PHE A 42 -3.19 -7.02 6.75
CA PHE A 42 -3.74 -6.86 5.41
C PHE A 42 -5.21 -6.48 5.48
N VAL A 43 -5.68 -5.79 4.44
CA VAL A 43 -7.08 -5.42 4.24
C VAL A 43 -7.55 -6.13 2.99
N GLU A 44 -8.59 -6.94 3.12
CA GLU A 44 -9.24 -7.58 1.98
C GLU A 44 -9.92 -6.50 1.12
N VAL A 45 -9.68 -6.57 -0.20
CA VAL A 45 -10.26 -5.67 -1.20
C VAL A 45 -11.00 -6.49 -2.27
N PRO A 46 -11.95 -5.88 -3.00
CA PRO A 46 -12.71 -6.60 -4.01
C PRO A 46 -11.82 -7.29 -5.04
N GLY A 47 -12.16 -8.52 -5.44
CA GLY A 47 -11.49 -9.23 -6.53
C GLY A 47 -11.86 -8.70 -7.92
N GLY A 48 -11.45 -9.45 -8.94
CA GLY A 48 -11.71 -9.10 -10.34
C GLY A 48 -10.70 -8.09 -10.90
N THR A 49 -11.16 -7.21 -11.79
CA THR A 49 -10.26 -6.28 -12.50
C THR A 49 -9.64 -5.25 -11.55
N ASN A 50 -8.44 -4.78 -11.91
CA ASN A 50 -7.65 -3.86 -11.09
C ASN A 50 -8.38 -2.56 -10.72
N ASN A 51 -9.33 -2.12 -11.55
CA ASN A 51 -10.16 -0.94 -11.31
C ASN A 51 -11.06 -1.07 -10.07
N ASN A 52 -11.28 -2.29 -9.59
CA ASN A 52 -12.04 -2.56 -8.37
C ASN A 52 -11.16 -2.54 -7.10
N ASN A 53 -9.83 -2.58 -7.25
CA ASN A 53 -8.89 -2.75 -6.14
C ASN A 53 -7.66 -1.83 -6.26
N TYR A 54 -6.55 -2.34 -6.78
CA TYR A 54 -5.23 -1.72 -6.79
C TYR A 54 -5.11 -0.49 -7.71
N ALA A 55 -6.03 -0.32 -8.66
CA ALA A 55 -6.11 0.88 -9.51
C ALA A 55 -7.21 1.86 -9.04
N ASN A 56 -7.94 1.52 -7.97
CA ASN A 56 -9.04 2.35 -7.47
C ASN A 56 -8.54 3.36 -6.45
N VAL A 57 -8.32 4.60 -6.89
CA VAL A 57 -7.82 5.68 -6.03
C VAL A 57 -8.72 5.92 -4.81
N GLY A 58 -10.04 5.97 -5.01
CA GLY A 58 -11.00 6.19 -3.94
C GLY A 58 -10.93 5.10 -2.86
N LEU A 59 -10.83 3.84 -3.27
CA LEU A 59 -10.66 2.71 -2.36
C LEU A 59 -9.33 2.80 -1.60
N ILE A 60 -8.22 3.06 -2.29
CA ILE A 60 -6.90 3.16 -1.67
C ILE A 60 -6.90 4.26 -0.60
N VAL A 61 -7.43 5.44 -0.91
CA VAL A 61 -7.52 6.57 0.03
C VAL A 61 -8.42 6.22 1.22
N GLN A 62 -9.58 5.60 0.97
CA GLN A 62 -10.49 5.19 2.04
C GLN A 62 -9.82 4.19 2.99
N ILE A 63 -9.09 3.21 2.46
CA ILE A 63 -8.39 2.22 3.28
C ILE A 63 -7.23 2.88 4.02
N ALA A 64 -6.46 3.74 3.37
CA ALA A 64 -5.36 4.46 4.01
C ALA A 64 -5.83 5.28 5.22
N LEU A 65 -6.97 5.97 5.08
CA LEU A 65 -7.62 6.70 6.18
C LEU A 65 -8.05 5.78 7.32
N ARG A 66 -8.72 4.66 7.01
CA ARG A 66 -9.19 3.70 8.03
C ARG A 66 -8.05 2.99 8.75
N ALA A 67 -6.98 2.67 8.02
CA ALA A 67 -5.80 2.03 8.57
C ALA A 67 -4.88 3.01 9.32
N GLY A 68 -5.11 4.32 9.19
CA GLY A 68 -4.32 5.35 9.87
C GLY A 68 -2.86 5.37 9.43
N VAL A 69 -2.59 5.12 8.14
CA VAL A 69 -1.20 5.03 7.64
C VAL A 69 -0.59 6.41 7.38
N ASP A 70 0.70 6.55 7.64
CA ASP A 70 1.44 7.78 7.38
C ASP A 70 1.74 8.00 5.88
N ALA A 71 1.79 6.90 5.12
CA ALA A 71 2.19 6.92 3.73
C ALA A 71 1.63 5.74 2.92
N VAL A 72 1.52 5.92 1.61
CA VAL A 72 1.10 4.89 0.65
C VAL A 72 2.18 4.69 -0.40
N TRP A 73 2.51 3.42 -0.65
CA TRP A 73 3.40 2.99 -1.72
C TRP A 73 2.63 2.09 -2.70
N PRO A 74 2.33 2.54 -3.93
CA PRO A 74 1.55 1.75 -4.89
C PRO A 74 2.40 0.70 -5.63
N GLY A 75 3.72 0.69 -5.44
CA GLY A 75 4.61 -0.19 -6.21
C GLY A 75 4.70 0.23 -7.67
N TRP A 76 4.40 -0.69 -8.58
CA TRP A 76 4.46 -0.50 -10.03
C TRP A 76 3.15 -0.94 -10.70
N GLY A 77 2.76 -0.23 -11.76
CA GLY A 77 1.47 -0.40 -12.42
C GLY A 77 0.27 0.04 -11.57
N HIS A 78 -0.94 -0.21 -12.07
CA HIS A 78 -2.19 0.14 -11.38
C HIS A 78 -2.31 1.66 -11.14
N ALA A 79 -2.61 2.08 -9.91
CA ALA A 79 -2.67 3.49 -9.56
C ALA A 79 -1.29 4.17 -9.41
N SER A 80 -0.16 3.45 -9.60
CA SER A 80 1.18 4.04 -9.45
C SER A 80 1.45 5.20 -10.42
N GLU A 81 0.82 5.17 -11.59
CA GLU A 81 0.94 6.19 -12.65
C GLU A 81 -0.28 7.12 -12.70
N ASN A 82 -1.26 6.93 -11.81
CA ASN A 82 -2.43 7.80 -11.75
C ASN A 82 -2.10 9.05 -10.90
N PRO A 83 -2.02 10.26 -11.49
CA PRO A 83 -1.69 11.48 -10.75
C PRO A 83 -2.78 11.89 -9.74
N GLU A 84 -3.99 11.33 -9.84
CA GLU A 84 -5.05 11.55 -8.87
C GLU A 84 -4.71 10.94 -7.50
N LEU A 85 -3.93 9.85 -7.47
CA LEU A 85 -3.58 9.16 -6.22
C LEU A 85 -2.76 10.06 -5.26
N PRO A 86 -1.59 10.60 -5.65
CA PRO A 86 -0.84 11.52 -4.79
C PRO A 86 -1.67 12.76 -4.40
N THR A 87 -2.45 13.30 -5.33
CA THR A 87 -3.31 14.47 -5.07
C THR A 87 -4.35 14.16 -4.00
N ALA A 88 -5.06 13.03 -4.11
CA ALA A 88 -6.10 12.65 -3.17
C ALA A 88 -5.53 12.29 -1.79
N LEU A 89 -4.38 11.62 -1.72
CA LEU A 89 -3.70 11.33 -0.44
C LEU A 89 -3.24 12.60 0.28
N ALA A 90 -2.70 13.56 -0.47
CA ALA A 90 -2.21 14.83 0.08
C ALA A 90 -3.32 15.65 0.75
N GLN A 91 -4.57 15.57 0.26
CA GLN A 91 -5.72 16.23 0.89
C GLN A 91 -5.96 15.78 2.34
N TYR A 92 -5.51 14.57 2.69
CA TYR A 92 -5.64 14.00 4.03
C TYR A 92 -4.31 13.93 4.80
N GLY A 93 -3.25 14.58 4.29
CA GLY A 93 -1.92 14.57 4.91
C GLY A 93 -1.20 13.22 4.82
N ILE A 94 -1.67 12.30 3.97
CA ILE A 94 -1.04 10.99 3.77
C ILE A 94 0.05 11.14 2.71
N ARG A 95 1.28 10.70 3.00
CA ARG A 95 2.41 10.85 2.08
C ARG A 95 2.35 9.82 0.96
N PHE A 96 2.53 10.29 -0.28
CA PHE A 96 2.75 9.39 -1.41
C PHE A 96 4.24 9.05 -1.53
N LEU A 97 4.58 7.76 -1.54
CA LEU A 97 5.96 7.29 -1.71
C LEU A 97 6.26 7.07 -3.20
N GLY A 98 6.43 8.18 -3.92
CA GLY A 98 6.71 8.22 -5.35
C GLY A 98 6.92 9.65 -5.84
N PRO A 99 7.00 9.89 -7.16
CA PRO A 99 7.03 11.25 -7.69
C PRO A 99 5.75 12.01 -7.29
N PRO A 100 5.83 13.33 -7.04
CA PRO A 100 4.63 14.13 -6.79
C PRO A 100 3.70 14.12 -8.02
N ALA A 101 2.42 14.43 -7.80
CA ALA A 101 1.56 14.84 -8.90
C ALA A 101 2.22 16.03 -9.60
N GLY A 102 2.36 15.95 -10.93
CA GLY A 102 2.95 17.02 -11.74
C GLY A 102 2.17 18.33 -11.67
#